data_AF-A0AAU9WW97-F1
#
_entry.id   AF-A0AAU9WW97-F1
#
_cell.length_a   1.000
_cell.length_b   1.000
_cell.length_c   1.000
_cell.angle_alpha   90.00
_cell.angle_beta   90.00
_cell.angle_gamma   90.00
#
_symmetry.space_group_name_H-M   'P 1'
#
loop_
_entity.id
_entity.type
_entity.pdbx_description
1 polymer ?
#
loop_
_entity_poly.entity_id
_entity_poly.type
_entity_poly.pdbx_seq_one_letter_code
_entity_poly.pdbx_strand_id
1 'polypeptide(L)'
;MQQTLKACENFKYTLEDGSEVVFSNHERDARETTLYTDEEPQEGICLKTEVIVVNADCLEEAIRLKNKGFNPAVLNMASKKRPGGGYLSGAGAQEENLFRCTDYVQHLADPEKKFDPTREWKY
;
A
#
# COMPACT_ATOMS: atom_id res chain seq x y z
N MET A 1 -9.32 11.46 -1.73
CA MET A 1 -8.58 11.22 -0.48
C MET A 1 -9.46 11.15 0.76
N GLN A 2 -10.33 12.12 1.02
CA GLN A 2 -11.21 12.07 2.21
C GLN A 2 -12.03 10.78 2.32
N GLN A 3 -12.55 10.28 1.18
CA GLN A 3 -13.24 8.99 1.13
C GLN A 3 -12.34 7.83 1.55
N THR A 4 -11.10 7.75 1.03
CA THR A 4 -10.12 6.70 1.38
C THR A 4 -9.77 6.73 2.87
N LEU A 5 -9.51 7.92 3.43
CA LEU A 5 -9.21 8.06 4.87
C LEU A 5 -10.38 7.58 5.72
N LYS A 6 -11.61 8.00 5.39
CA LYS A 6 -12.82 7.56 6.09
C LYS A 6 -13.02 6.05 5.92
N ALA A 7 -12.73 5.50 4.75
CA ALA A 7 -12.84 4.07 4.51
C ALA A 7 -11.87 3.29 5.38
N CYS A 8 -10.60 3.71 5.45
CA CYS A 8 -9.57 3.12 6.31
C CYS A 8 -9.95 3.23 7.79
N GLU A 9 -10.42 4.40 8.24
CA GLU A 9 -10.84 4.60 9.63
C GLU A 9 -12.00 3.68 10.05
N ASN A 10 -12.95 3.44 9.14
CA ASN A 10 -14.13 2.63 9.42
C ASN A 10 -14.00 1.16 8.98
N PHE A 11 -12.89 0.77 8.35
CA PHE A 11 -12.67 -0.53 7.71
C PHE A 11 -13.77 -0.95 6.73
N LYS A 12 -14.43 0.04 6.10
CA LYS A 12 -15.51 -0.18 5.16
C LYS A 12 -15.75 1.02 4.25
N TYR A 13 -16.32 0.76 3.08
CA TYR A 13 -16.81 1.80 2.18
C TYR A 13 -18.08 1.33 1.46
N THR A 14 -18.80 2.27 0.86
CA THR A 14 -20.06 2.02 0.14
C THR A 14 -19.84 2.21 -1.36
N LEU A 15 -20.32 1.27 -2.15
CA LEU A 15 -20.32 1.33 -3.61
C LEU A 15 -21.45 2.23 -4.12
N GLU A 16 -21.41 2.56 -5.41
CA GLU A 16 -22.42 3.42 -6.04
C GLU A 16 -23.83 2.82 -6.01
N ASP A 17 -23.94 1.50 -5.99
CA ASP A 17 -25.20 0.77 -5.87
C ASP A 17 -25.74 0.69 -4.42
N GLY A 18 -25.03 1.28 -3.47
CA GLY A 18 -25.38 1.29 -2.05
C GLY A 18 -24.91 0.06 -1.26
N SER A 19 -24.28 -0.93 -1.91
CA SER A 19 -23.71 -2.07 -1.19
C SER A 19 -22.49 -1.68 -0.37
N GLU A 20 -22.32 -2.30 0.80
CA GLU A 20 -21.18 -2.07 1.67
C GLU A 20 -20.09 -3.12 1.45
N VAL A 21 -18.85 -2.64 1.29
CA VAL A 21 -17.64 -3.46 1.29
C VAL A 21 -16.96 -3.27 2.64
N VAL A 22 -16.89 -4.34 3.41
CA VAL A 22 -16.12 -4.41 4.67
C VAL A 22 -14.85 -5.19 4.40
N PHE A 23 -13.72 -4.66 4.84
CA PHE A 23 -12.41 -5.29 4.65
C PHE A 23 -11.80 -5.63 6.02
N SER A 24 -11.53 -6.93 6.26
CA SER A 24 -11.17 -7.50 7.57
C SER A 24 -9.68 -7.81 7.71
N ASN A 25 -9.16 -7.80 8.95
CA ASN A 25 -7.76 -8.09 9.35
C ASN A 25 -6.70 -7.00 9.10
N HIS A 26 -7.09 -5.85 8.55
CA HIS A 26 -6.14 -4.78 8.19
C HIS A 26 -5.43 -4.15 9.40
N GLU A 27 -6.05 -4.15 10.59
CA GLU A 27 -5.37 -3.73 11.82
C GLU A 27 -4.15 -4.61 12.15
N ARG A 28 -4.25 -5.91 11.86
CA ARG A 28 -3.16 -6.85 12.08
C ARG A 28 -2.05 -6.60 11.06
N ASP A 29 -2.40 -6.51 9.79
CA ASP A 29 -1.43 -6.31 8.72
C ASP A 29 -0.67 -4.99 8.89
N ALA A 30 -1.34 -3.92 9.35
CA ALA A 30 -0.69 -2.65 9.67
C ALA A 30 0.33 -2.79 10.82
N ARG A 31 0.01 -3.57 11.87
CA ARG A 31 0.91 -3.88 12.99
C ARG A 31 2.13 -4.73 12.62
N GLU A 32 2.03 -5.51 11.54
CA GLU A 32 3.12 -6.36 11.04
C GLU A 32 4.08 -5.60 10.10
N THR A 33 3.81 -4.32 9.81
CA THR A 33 4.69 -3.47 9.01
C THR A 33 6.08 -3.38 9.65
N THR A 34 7.10 -3.79 8.90
CA THR A 34 8.49 -3.90 9.39
C THR A 34 9.43 -3.01 8.58
N LEU A 35 10.39 -2.38 9.26
CA LEU A 35 11.50 -1.67 8.65
C LEU A 35 12.72 -2.59 8.52
N TYR A 36 13.30 -2.62 7.32
CA TYR A 36 14.54 -3.34 7.04
C TYR A 36 15.66 -2.33 6.75
N THR A 37 16.70 -2.29 7.57
CA THR A 37 17.84 -1.33 7.43
C THR A 37 19.13 -1.99 6.96
N ASP A 38 19.38 -3.23 7.36
CA ASP A 38 20.68 -3.89 7.23
C ASP A 38 20.55 -5.31 6.65
N GLU A 39 19.54 -5.53 5.79
CA GLU A 39 19.38 -6.81 5.10
C GLU A 39 20.20 -6.83 3.81
N GLU A 40 21.15 -7.77 3.75
CA GLU A 40 21.77 -8.17 2.49
C GLU A 40 20.76 -8.96 1.66
N PRO A 41 20.67 -8.72 0.34
CA PRO A 41 19.83 -9.54 -0.52
C PRO A 41 20.31 -10.99 -0.43
N GLN A 42 19.42 -11.89 -0.03
CA GLN A 42 19.74 -13.31 -0.02
C GLN A 42 20.10 -13.77 -1.44
N GLU A 43 21.11 -14.63 -1.57
CA GLU A 43 21.43 -15.26 -2.84
C GLU A 43 20.18 -15.99 -3.36
N GLY A 44 19.71 -15.56 -4.53
CA GLY A 44 18.45 -16.02 -5.09
C GLY A 44 18.50 -17.48 -5.52
N ILE A 45 17.35 -18.15 -5.41
CA ILE A 45 17.12 -19.42 -6.08
C ILE A 45 17.11 -19.15 -7.59
N CYS A 46 17.87 -19.93 -8.38
CA CYS A 46 17.88 -19.81 -9.83
C CYS A 46 16.55 -20.32 -10.42
N LEU A 47 15.59 -19.42 -10.53
CA LEU A 47 14.30 -19.66 -11.17
C LEU A 47 14.31 -19.09 -12.58
N LYS A 48 13.52 -19.68 -13.48
CA LYS A 48 13.27 -19.09 -14.80
C LYS A 48 12.35 -17.88 -14.64
N THR A 49 12.93 -16.69 -14.62
CA THR A 49 12.20 -15.42 -14.48
C THR A 49 11.64 -14.96 -15.83
N GLU A 50 10.35 -14.67 -15.87
CA GLU A 50 9.71 -13.98 -16.99
C GLU A 50 9.68 -12.47 -16.71
N VAL A 51 10.17 -11.67 -17.67
CA VAL A 51 10.19 -10.21 -17.57
C VAL A 51 9.28 -9.64 -18.64
N ILE A 52 8.29 -8.86 -18.23
CA ILE A 52 7.28 -8.28 -19.11
C ILE A 52 7.23 -6.77 -18.84
N VAL A 53 7.23 -5.97 -19.91
CA VAL A 53 7.06 -4.52 -19.85
C VAL A 53 5.70 -4.17 -20.42
N VAL A 54 4.90 -3.47 -19.63
CA VAL A 54 3.54 -3.05 -19.99
C VAL A 54 3.35 -1.57 -19.69
N ASN A 55 2.47 -0.92 -20.45
CA ASN A 55 2.06 0.46 -20.20
C ASN A 55 0.73 0.46 -19.42
N ALA A 56 0.81 0.25 -18.11
CA ALA A 56 -0.35 0.12 -17.21
C ALA A 56 -0.02 0.65 -15.81
N ASP A 57 -1.05 0.95 -15.00
CA ASP A 57 -0.85 1.31 -13.59
C ASP A 57 -0.41 0.08 -12.77
N CYS A 58 0.42 0.31 -11.75
CA CYS A 58 0.95 -0.76 -10.92
C CYS A 58 -0.13 -1.55 -10.15
N LEU A 59 -1.21 -0.91 -9.73
CA LEU A 59 -2.33 -1.57 -9.05
C LEU A 59 -3.21 -2.35 -10.03
N GLU A 60 -3.36 -1.87 -11.27
CA GLU A 60 -4.05 -2.63 -12.32
C GLU A 60 -3.32 -3.95 -12.60
N GLU A 61 -1.99 -3.90 -12.73
CA GLU A 61 -1.17 -5.09 -12.92
C GLU A 61 -1.14 -6.00 -11.69
N ALA A 62 -1.10 -5.43 -10.48
CA ALA A 62 -1.22 -6.20 -9.25
C ALA A 62 -2.56 -6.95 -9.18
N ILE A 63 -3.68 -6.28 -9.48
CA ILE A 63 -5.00 -6.91 -9.53
C ILE A 63 -5.04 -8.01 -10.61
N ARG A 64 -4.49 -7.74 -11.81
CA ARG A 64 -4.41 -8.74 -12.89
C ARG A 64 -3.63 -9.99 -12.46
N LEU A 65 -2.49 -9.83 -11.78
CA LEU A 65 -1.69 -10.94 -11.27
C LEU A 65 -2.39 -11.66 -10.11
N LYS A 66 -3.03 -10.93 -9.20
CA LYS A 66 -3.84 -11.51 -8.11
C LYS A 66 -4.99 -12.36 -8.66
N ASN A 67 -5.67 -11.89 -9.70
CA ASN A 67 -6.75 -12.63 -10.38
C ASN A 67 -6.26 -13.91 -11.09
N LYS A 68 -4.95 -14.01 -11.37
CA LYS A 68 -4.30 -15.24 -11.87
C LYS A 68 -3.85 -16.19 -10.76
N GLY A 69 -4.09 -15.85 -9.49
CA GLY A 69 -3.72 -16.67 -8.33
C GLY A 69 -2.34 -16.36 -7.73
N PHE A 70 -1.69 -15.28 -8.13
CA PHE A 70 -0.41 -14.85 -7.54
C PHE A 70 -0.60 -13.97 -6.30
N ASN A 71 0.46 -13.81 -5.51
CA ASN A 71 0.55 -12.82 -4.43
C ASN A 71 1.56 -11.72 -4.83
N PRO A 72 1.12 -10.66 -5.53
CA PRO A 72 2.03 -9.67 -6.10
C PRO A 72 2.61 -8.74 -5.02
N ALA A 73 3.90 -8.46 -5.12
CA ALA A 73 4.54 -7.34 -4.43
C ALA A 73 4.58 -6.12 -5.37
N VAL A 74 4.27 -4.93 -4.84
CA VAL A 74 4.29 -3.67 -5.59
C VAL A 74 5.35 -2.77 -4.99
N LEU A 75 6.28 -2.30 -5.82
CA LEU A 75 7.27 -1.29 -5.41
C LEU A 75 6.60 0.08 -5.31
N ASN A 76 6.65 0.70 -4.14
CA ASN A 76 6.31 2.13 -3.97
C ASN A 76 7.52 2.99 -4.36
N MET A 77 7.33 3.95 -5.28
CA MET A 77 8.32 4.98 -5.60
C MET A 77 8.32 6.08 -4.53
N ALA A 78 8.67 5.69 -3.31
CA ALA A 78 8.42 6.45 -2.10
C ALA A 78 9.22 7.76 -1.99
N SER A 79 8.56 8.80 -1.49
CA SER A 79 9.20 10.03 -1.06
C SER A 79 10.05 9.79 0.19
N LYS A 80 11.34 10.14 0.10
CA LYS A 80 12.26 10.08 1.24
C LYS A 80 11.83 10.97 2.41
N LYS A 81 11.11 12.07 2.15
CA LYS A 81 10.86 13.17 3.12
C LYS A 81 9.51 13.11 3.83
N ARG A 82 8.53 12.46 3.22
CA ARG A 82 7.12 12.49 3.64
C ARG A 82 6.45 11.19 3.21
N PRO A 83 5.79 10.45 4.13
CA PRO A 83 5.07 9.25 3.77
C PRO A 83 3.89 9.60 2.87
N GLY A 84 3.81 8.97 1.70
CA GLY A 84 2.74 9.24 0.74
C GLY A 84 2.92 10.53 -0.06
N GLY A 85 4.08 11.18 0.03
CA GLY A 85 4.38 12.38 -0.74
C GLY A 85 3.34 13.50 -0.57
N GLY A 86 2.69 13.87 -1.68
CA GLY A 86 1.65 14.90 -1.76
C GLY A 86 0.21 14.36 -1.81
N TYR A 87 -0.06 13.18 -1.25
CA TYR A 87 -1.36 12.50 -1.43
C TYR A 87 -2.57 13.33 -0.94
N LEU A 88 -2.37 14.18 0.06
CA LEU A 88 -3.37 15.13 0.57
C LEU A 88 -3.58 16.34 -0.34
N SER A 89 -2.53 16.78 -1.05
CA SER A 89 -2.56 17.97 -1.91
C SER A 89 -2.96 17.67 -3.37
N GLY A 90 -3.27 16.41 -3.70
CA GLY A 90 -3.72 16.03 -5.03
C GLY A 90 -2.61 15.85 -6.07
N ALA A 91 -1.36 15.59 -5.64
CA ALA A 91 -0.29 15.23 -6.55
C ALA A 91 -0.56 13.88 -7.22
N GLY A 92 -0.18 13.73 -8.49
CA GLY A 92 -0.55 12.61 -9.36
C GLY A 92 0.53 11.55 -9.59
N ALA A 93 1.55 11.46 -8.72
CA ALA A 93 2.58 10.44 -8.85
C ALA A 93 2.10 9.07 -8.32
N GLN A 94 2.92 8.04 -8.57
CA GLN A 94 2.60 6.65 -8.27
C GLN A 94 2.37 6.44 -6.76
N GLU A 95 3.25 6.97 -5.91
CA GLU A 95 3.11 6.88 -4.45
C GLU A 95 1.77 7.44 -3.99
N GLU A 96 1.39 8.63 -4.47
CA GLU A 96 0.12 9.23 -4.06
C GLU A 96 -1.08 8.43 -4.55
N ASN A 97 -0.97 7.75 -5.71
CA ASN A 97 -2.04 6.88 -6.19
C ASN A 97 -2.22 5.67 -5.28
N LEU A 98 -1.12 5.04 -4.84
CA LEU A 98 -1.17 3.96 -3.85
C LEU A 98 -1.90 4.42 -2.59
N PHE A 99 -1.54 5.58 -2.03
CA PHE A 99 -2.20 6.12 -0.83
C PHE A 99 -3.69 6.44 -1.01
N ARG A 100 -4.14 6.74 -2.24
CA ARG A 100 -5.54 7.04 -2.53
C ARG A 100 -6.38 5.80 -2.79
N CYS A 101 -5.76 4.73 -3.29
CA CYS A 101 -6.46 3.54 -3.76
C CYS A 101 -6.33 2.34 -2.82
N THR A 102 -5.52 2.43 -1.76
CA THR A 102 -5.32 1.36 -0.79
C THR A 102 -5.35 1.86 0.66
N ASP A 103 -5.15 0.95 1.61
CA ASP A 103 -4.99 1.20 3.03
C ASP A 103 -3.56 1.61 3.44
N TYR A 104 -2.68 1.90 2.47
CA TYR A 104 -1.25 2.13 2.73
C TYR A 104 -0.96 3.27 3.71
N VAL A 105 -1.90 4.21 3.88
CA VAL A 105 -1.87 5.24 4.92
C VAL A 105 -1.80 4.66 6.34
N GLN A 106 -2.48 3.55 6.61
CA GLN A 106 -2.48 2.87 7.92
C GLN A 106 -1.12 2.23 8.21
N HIS A 107 -0.43 1.75 7.18
CA HIS A 107 0.88 1.12 7.31
C HIS A 107 2.02 2.15 7.42
N LEU A 108 2.06 3.14 6.53
CA LEU A 108 3.24 4.00 6.40
C LEU A 108 3.11 5.33 7.14
N ALA A 109 1.95 6.00 7.04
CA ALA A 109 1.75 7.29 7.68
C ALA A 109 1.31 7.17 9.15
N ASP A 110 0.42 6.21 9.46
CA ASP A 110 -0.19 5.98 10.79
C ASP A 110 -0.32 7.26 11.63
N PRO A 111 -1.10 8.26 11.16
CA PRO A 111 -1.04 9.63 11.67
C PRO A 111 -1.44 9.74 13.15
N GLU A 112 -2.26 8.81 13.63
CA GLU A 112 -2.74 8.75 15.01
C GLU A 112 -1.97 7.73 15.86
N LYS A 113 -0.93 7.10 15.31
CA LYS A 113 -0.13 6.06 15.97
C LYS A 113 -0.97 4.91 16.53
N LYS A 114 -2.02 4.54 15.79
CA LYS A 114 -2.99 3.51 16.21
C LYS A 114 -2.47 2.10 15.97
N PHE A 115 -1.61 1.92 14.96
CA PHE A 115 -1.18 0.60 14.50
C PHE A 115 0.26 0.30 14.92
N ASP A 116 1.14 1.29 14.93
CA ASP A 116 2.52 1.14 15.38
C ASP A 116 2.90 2.30 16.31
N PRO A 117 2.42 2.28 17.57
CA PRO A 117 2.72 3.35 18.53
C PRO A 117 4.21 3.43 18.90
N THR A 118 4.92 2.32 18.71
CA THR A 118 6.35 2.15 19.01
C THR A 118 7.27 2.55 17.86
N ARG A 119 6.73 2.96 16.70
CA ARG A 119 7.52 3.36 15.54
C ARG A 119 8.58 4.41 15.87
N GLU A 120 9.84 4.07 15.61
CA GLU A 120 10.98 4.95 15.89
C GLU A 120 11.49 5.70 14.64
N TRP A 121 11.29 5.14 13.44
CA TRP A 121 11.82 5.73 12.21
C TRP A 121 11.02 6.95 11.74
N LYS A 122 11.72 7.85 11.03
CA LYS A 122 11.19 9.12 10.51
C LYS A 122 11.53 9.28 9.02
N TYR A 123 10.74 10.10 8.35
CA TYR A 123 10.93 10.52 6.95
C TYR A 123 11.52 11.93 6.89
#